data_AF-A0A4R8C406-F1
#
_entry.id   AF-A0A4R8C406-F1
#
_cell.length_a   1.000
_cell.length_b   1.000
_cell.length_c   1.000
_cell.angle_alpha   90.00
_cell.angle_beta   90.00
_cell.angle_gamma   90.00
#
_symmetry.space_group_name_H-M   'P 1'
#
loop_
_entity.id
_entity.type
_entity.pdbx_description
1 polymer ?
#
loop_
_entity_poly.entity_id
_entity_poly.type
_entity_poly.pdbx_seq_one_letter_code
_entity_poly.pdbx_strand_id
1 'polypeptide(L)'
;MLHEDVVMTDQVVKPDGTGFYLCGGELLAAGVEGGSVDVSVTARLLGGFDVTLASRSSADLGGVRPEDGHSVLPLETRPLMLNSLPSSVRVELRTDAADNDWRLVLHFRNQAGASLTWRADLPTEAFEAGWEAPLADLLTIDQTADDPAPQSPTVTVVHHPDDEYYELLVDGQQAGLLVYHVIGSNLSITHTVIEPTYRGRGLSSALIGGALDDIRTKYATVMNYCPVVSRFVDQHPAYGDLLSGPRRV
;
A
#
# COMPACT_ATOMS: atom_id res chain seq x y z
N MET A 1 35.58 -24.39 -16.06
CA MET A 1 35.13 -24.50 -14.67
C MET A 1 34.46 -23.17 -14.34
N LEU A 2 33.13 -23.19 -14.45
CA LEU A 2 32.12 -22.38 -13.77
C LEU A 2 32.42 -20.89 -13.55
N HIS A 3 31.71 -20.03 -14.28
CA HIS A 3 30.94 -18.94 -13.69
C HIS A 3 29.68 -18.79 -14.56
N GLU A 4 28.60 -19.43 -14.13
CA GLU A 4 27.25 -19.10 -14.58
C GLU A 4 26.86 -17.79 -13.87
N ASP A 5 26.85 -16.69 -14.63
CA ASP A 5 26.16 -15.47 -14.25
C ASP A 5 24.65 -15.75 -14.20
N VAL A 6 24.13 -15.97 -12.99
CA VAL A 6 22.69 -15.98 -12.74
C VAL A 6 22.19 -14.54 -12.83
N VAL A 7 21.66 -14.22 -14.00
CA VAL A 7 20.80 -13.07 -14.27
C VAL A 7 19.43 -13.33 -13.64
N MET A 8 19.03 -12.53 -12.64
CA MET A 8 17.66 -12.29 -12.11
C MET A 8 17.84 -11.55 -10.76
N THR A 9 17.34 -10.36 -10.44
CA THR A 9 16.10 -9.64 -10.81
C THR A 9 16.31 -8.13 -10.53
N ASP A 10 16.56 -7.33 -11.56
CA ASP A 10 16.62 -5.86 -11.49
C ASP A 10 15.27 -5.26 -11.94
N GLN A 11 14.16 -5.67 -11.30
CA GLN A 11 12.82 -5.13 -11.59
C GLN A 11 11.98 -4.92 -10.33
N VAL A 12 12.51 -4.23 -9.32
CA VAL A 12 11.69 -3.78 -8.17
C VAL A 12 11.79 -2.27 -7.93
N VAL A 13 12.19 -1.47 -8.93
CA VAL A 13 12.09 0.00 -8.82
C VAL A 13 11.74 0.62 -10.17
N LYS A 14 10.50 1.09 -10.33
CA LYS A 14 10.10 2.04 -11.37
C LYS A 14 9.54 3.33 -10.72
N PRO A 15 9.66 4.49 -11.41
CA PRO A 15 9.60 5.81 -10.79
C PRO A 15 8.18 6.40 -10.77
N ASP A 16 7.24 5.71 -10.13
CA ASP A 16 5.80 6.05 -10.10
C ASP A 16 5.18 6.04 -8.67
N GLY A 17 6.00 5.96 -7.60
CA GLY A 17 5.53 5.97 -6.20
C GLY A 17 5.53 4.60 -5.49
N THR A 18 6.47 3.73 -5.86
CA THR A 18 6.25 2.27 -5.95
C THR A 18 7.12 1.49 -4.96
N GLY A 19 6.97 1.74 -3.66
CA GLY A 19 7.63 0.97 -2.60
C GLY A 19 6.61 0.18 -1.77
N PHE A 20 6.93 -1.06 -1.41
CA PHE A 20 6.17 -1.81 -0.41
C PHE A 20 6.51 -1.27 0.99
N TYR A 21 5.51 -1.05 1.84
CA TYR A 21 5.69 -0.64 3.23
C TYR A 21 5.03 -1.64 4.17
N LEU A 22 5.64 -1.86 5.34
CA LEU A 22 5.07 -2.68 6.40
C LEU A 22 3.76 -2.03 6.87
N CYS A 23 2.65 -2.74 6.75
CA CYS A 23 1.32 -2.25 7.12
C CYS A 23 0.67 -3.05 8.26
N GLY A 24 1.25 -4.18 8.62
CA GLY A 24 0.76 -5.02 9.71
C GLY A 24 1.65 -6.24 9.95
N GLY A 25 1.37 -6.94 11.03
CA GLY A 25 2.05 -8.17 11.39
C GLY A 25 1.24 -8.94 12.41
N GLU A 26 1.37 -10.26 12.37
CA GLU A 26 0.62 -11.18 13.20
C GLU A 26 1.53 -12.31 13.63
N LEU A 27 1.35 -12.76 14.87
CA LEU A 27 1.98 -13.94 15.40
C LEU A 27 0.90 -14.99 15.60
N LEU A 28 1.05 -16.14 14.95
CA LEU A 28 0.15 -17.28 15.07
C LEU A 28 0.78 -18.31 15.99
N ALA A 29 -0.04 -18.87 16.89
CA ALA A 29 0.37 -19.91 17.81
C ALA A 29 -0.69 -21.00 17.87
N ALA A 30 -0.30 -22.26 17.75
CA ALA A 30 -1.22 -23.38 17.96
C ALA A 30 -1.67 -23.42 19.45
N GLY A 31 -2.97 -23.33 19.71
CA GLY A 31 -3.56 -23.63 21.02
C GLY A 31 -3.23 -22.70 22.20
N VAL A 32 -2.73 -21.48 21.98
CA VAL A 32 -2.45 -20.53 23.08
C VAL A 32 -3.73 -19.83 23.56
N GLU A 33 -4.34 -20.31 24.64
CA GLU A 33 -5.43 -19.61 25.36
C GLU A 33 -4.88 -18.82 26.56
N GLY A 34 -4.24 -17.68 26.27
CA GLY A 34 -3.64 -16.83 27.30
C GLY A 34 -2.26 -17.32 27.77
N GLY A 35 -1.38 -16.35 28.04
CA GLY A 35 0.03 -16.58 28.36
C GLY A 35 0.82 -15.29 28.15
N SER A 36 2.05 -15.22 28.66
CA SER A 36 2.93 -14.07 28.37
C SER A 36 3.54 -14.25 26.99
N VAL A 37 3.28 -13.33 26.08
CA VAL A 37 3.87 -13.34 24.73
C VAL A 37 4.46 -11.97 24.45
N ASP A 38 5.78 -11.89 24.52
CA ASP A 38 6.55 -10.70 24.15
C ASP A 38 7.38 -11.03 22.90
N VAL A 39 7.06 -10.40 21.78
CA VAL A 39 7.77 -10.58 20.51
C VAL A 39 8.28 -9.25 19.99
N SER A 40 9.50 -9.26 19.45
CA SER A 40 10.07 -8.12 18.76
C SER A 40 10.69 -8.56 17.44
N VAL A 41 10.47 -7.74 16.41
CA VAL A 41 11.13 -7.85 15.11
C VAL A 41 11.93 -6.59 14.92
N THR A 42 13.25 -6.73 14.83
CA THR A 42 14.19 -5.60 14.85
C THR A 42 15.08 -5.63 13.63
N ALA A 43 15.15 -4.50 12.92
CA ALA A 43 16.10 -4.28 11.84
C ALA A 43 17.31 -3.51 12.34
N ARG A 44 18.51 -4.00 12.05
CA ARG A 44 19.73 -3.23 12.23
C ARG A 44 19.96 -2.36 11.01
N LEU A 45 19.74 -1.05 11.15
CA LEU A 45 19.93 -0.10 10.07
C LEU A 45 21.40 0.34 9.96
N LEU A 46 21.75 0.90 8.79
CA LEU A 46 23.05 1.51 8.55
C LEU A 46 23.33 2.58 9.61
N GLY A 47 24.46 2.47 10.30
CA GLY A 47 24.84 3.33 11.42
C GLY A 47 24.74 2.68 12.81
N GLY A 48 24.34 1.41 12.89
CA GLY A 48 24.36 0.63 14.14
C GLY A 48 23.16 0.88 15.05
N PHE A 49 22.09 1.48 14.52
CA PHE A 49 20.83 1.66 15.23
C PHE A 49 19.88 0.50 14.92
N ASP A 50 19.38 -0.11 15.97
CA ASP A 50 18.37 -1.15 15.90
C ASP A 50 16.97 -0.49 15.97
N VAL A 51 16.12 -0.77 14.98
CA VAL A 51 14.75 -0.25 14.89
C VAL A 51 13.77 -1.41 15.01
N THR A 52 12.89 -1.36 16.00
CA THR A 52 11.76 -2.29 16.14
C THR A 52 10.71 -2.00 15.07
N LEU A 53 10.48 -2.96 14.19
CA LEU A 53 9.55 -2.92 13.07
C LEU A 53 8.15 -3.32 13.48
N ALA A 54 8.09 -4.42 14.24
CA ALA A 54 6.87 -5.02 14.75
C ALA A 54 7.14 -5.51 16.17
N SER A 55 6.20 -5.29 17.07
CA SER A 55 6.31 -5.81 18.42
C SER A 55 4.93 -6.10 19.01
N ARG A 56 4.91 -6.99 19.99
CA ARG A 56 3.77 -7.15 20.89
C ARG A 56 4.30 -7.40 22.27
N SER A 57 3.68 -6.79 23.28
CA SER A 57 3.98 -7.09 24.66
C SER A 57 2.87 -7.92 25.31
N SER A 58 3.25 -8.73 26.30
CA SER A 58 2.28 -9.42 27.16
C SER A 58 1.39 -8.48 27.96
N ALA A 59 1.80 -7.21 28.12
CA ALA A 59 0.98 -6.16 28.73
C ALA A 59 -0.16 -5.67 27.80
N ASP A 60 -0.09 -5.94 26.50
CA ASP A 60 -1.12 -5.55 25.54
C ASP A 60 -2.32 -6.50 25.63
N LEU A 61 -3.39 -6.03 26.29
CA LEU A 61 -4.68 -6.72 26.44
C LEU A 61 -5.48 -6.85 25.12
N GLY A 62 -4.87 -6.54 23.98
CA GLY A 62 -5.52 -6.43 22.68
C GLY A 62 -5.68 -7.77 21.95
N GLY A 63 -6.94 -8.11 21.62
CA GLY A 63 -7.33 -8.65 20.32
C GLY A 63 -6.76 -10.00 19.89
N VAL A 64 -6.53 -10.95 20.81
CA VAL A 64 -6.29 -12.34 20.42
C VAL A 64 -7.52 -12.87 19.70
N ARG A 65 -7.35 -13.29 18.45
CA ARG A 65 -8.44 -13.85 17.63
C ARG A 65 -8.22 -15.36 17.47
N PRO A 66 -9.20 -16.19 17.85
CA PRO A 66 -9.14 -17.60 17.50
C PRO A 66 -9.47 -17.79 16.01
N GLU A 67 -8.57 -18.42 15.26
CA GLU A 67 -8.80 -18.84 13.86
C GLU A 67 -8.33 -20.28 13.67
N ASP A 68 -9.24 -21.16 13.26
CA ASP A 68 -8.94 -22.56 12.86
C ASP A 68 -7.99 -23.31 13.82
N GLY A 69 -8.23 -23.22 15.13
CA GLY A 69 -7.42 -23.89 16.16
C GLY A 69 -6.10 -23.20 16.52
N HIS A 70 -5.82 -22.05 15.92
CA HIS A 70 -4.68 -21.18 16.21
C HIS A 70 -5.17 -19.89 16.87
N SER A 71 -4.32 -19.32 17.71
CA SER A 71 -4.50 -17.98 18.25
C SER A 71 -3.68 -17.01 17.42
N VAL A 72 -4.35 -16.00 16.86
CA VAL A 72 -3.75 -14.92 16.08
C VAL A 72 -3.56 -13.72 16.99
N LEU A 73 -2.31 -13.33 17.19
CA LEU A 73 -1.91 -12.21 18.04
C LEU A 73 -1.43 -11.05 17.15
N PRO A 74 -2.20 -9.95 17.01
CA PRO A 74 -1.77 -8.81 16.21
C PRO A 74 -0.53 -8.15 16.81
N LEU A 75 0.35 -7.65 15.94
CA LEU A 75 1.55 -6.90 16.30
C LEU A 75 1.34 -5.41 16.07
N GLU A 76 1.89 -4.59 16.96
CA GLU A 76 2.05 -3.17 16.70
C GLU A 76 3.19 -2.98 15.69
N THR A 77 2.86 -2.42 14.52
CA THR A 77 3.85 -2.18 13.48
C THR A 77 4.13 -0.71 13.25
N ARG A 78 5.37 -0.38 12.91
CA ARG A 78 5.74 0.95 12.43
C ARG A 78 5.77 0.96 10.90
N PRO A 79 5.17 1.97 10.24
CA PRO A 79 5.21 2.07 8.79
C PRO A 79 6.65 2.31 8.35
N LEU A 80 7.24 1.32 7.67
CA LEU A 80 8.59 1.40 7.14
C LEU A 80 8.64 0.79 5.75
N MET A 81 9.38 1.43 4.85
CA MET A 81 9.55 0.95 3.48
C MET A 81 10.46 -0.28 3.46
N LEU A 82 10.05 -1.31 2.73
CA LEU A 82 10.77 -2.56 2.58
C LEU A 82 12.17 -2.35 1.97
N ASN A 83 12.31 -1.40 1.03
CA ASN A 83 13.61 -1.06 0.44
C ASN A 83 14.58 -0.36 1.42
N SER A 84 14.08 0.09 2.57
CA SER A 84 14.87 0.70 3.64
C SER A 84 15.27 -0.34 4.69
N LEU A 85 14.76 -1.57 4.59
CA LEU A 85 15.11 -2.67 5.47
C LEU A 85 16.43 -3.32 5.02
N PRO A 86 17.24 -3.82 5.97
CA PRO A 86 18.38 -4.68 5.67
C PRO A 86 17.93 -5.99 5.03
N SER A 87 18.87 -6.82 4.57
CA SER A 87 18.58 -8.14 3.99
C SER A 87 18.00 -9.14 5.01
N SER A 88 18.18 -8.90 6.30
CA SER A 88 17.71 -9.76 7.38
C SER A 88 17.20 -8.96 8.58
N VAL A 89 16.24 -9.52 9.31
CA VAL A 89 15.73 -8.98 10.57
C VAL A 89 16.01 -9.93 11.71
N ARG A 90 16.16 -9.39 12.92
CA ARG A 90 16.25 -10.18 14.13
C ARG A 90 14.86 -10.37 14.73
N VAL A 91 14.48 -11.61 14.98
CA VAL A 91 13.22 -11.97 15.62
C VAL A 91 13.53 -12.57 16.99
N GLU A 92 12.94 -12.01 18.03
CA GLU A 92 13.03 -12.50 19.40
C GLU A 92 11.62 -12.73 19.94
N LEU A 93 11.35 -13.93 20.47
CA LEU A 93 10.08 -14.31 21.07
C LEU A 93 10.33 -14.83 22.50
N ARG A 94 9.62 -14.23 23.46
CA ARG A 94 9.61 -14.68 24.86
C ARG A 94 8.21 -15.10 25.23
N THR A 95 8.08 -16.36 25.61
CA THR A 95 6.80 -16.93 26.02
C THR A 95 6.97 -18.09 26.98
N ASP A 96 5.93 -18.36 27.77
CA ASP A 96 5.77 -19.55 28.59
C ASP A 96 5.34 -20.79 27.80
N ALA A 97 4.98 -20.63 26.52
CA ALA A 97 4.53 -21.70 25.63
C ALA A 97 5.48 -21.93 24.44
N ALA A 98 6.78 -22.04 24.72
CA ALA A 98 7.82 -22.18 23.68
C ALA A 98 7.75 -23.49 22.86
N ASP A 99 7.10 -24.53 23.40
CA ASP A 99 6.94 -25.83 22.75
C ASP A 99 5.86 -25.85 21.64
N ASN A 100 5.11 -24.75 21.48
CA ASN A 100 4.07 -24.65 20.45
C ASN A 100 4.64 -24.37 19.06
N ASP A 101 3.85 -24.65 18.03
CA ASP A 101 4.15 -24.20 16.67
C ASP A 101 3.86 -22.70 16.56
N TRP A 102 4.92 -21.91 16.39
CA TRP A 102 4.85 -20.46 16.25
C TRP A 102 5.17 -20.02 14.83
N ARG A 103 4.35 -19.13 14.29
CA ARG A 103 4.57 -18.56 12.96
C ARG A 103 4.41 -17.05 13.00
N LEU A 104 5.42 -16.35 12.51
CA LEU A 104 5.40 -14.90 12.35
C LEU A 104 5.03 -14.54 10.92
N VAL A 105 4.10 -13.61 10.77
CA VAL A 105 3.65 -13.07 9.49
C VAL A 105 3.80 -11.56 9.50
N LEU A 106 4.44 -11.00 8.48
CA LEU A 106 4.51 -9.55 8.27
C LEU A 106 3.89 -9.21 6.92
N HIS A 107 3.04 -8.20 6.90
CA HIS A 107 2.30 -7.77 5.72
C HIS A 107 2.87 -6.48 5.17
N PHE A 108 3.21 -6.49 3.89
CA PHE A 108 3.67 -5.33 3.17
C PHE A 108 2.70 -4.98 2.04
N ARG A 109 2.46 -3.70 1.83
CA ARG A 109 1.59 -3.20 0.74
C ARG A 109 2.27 -2.08 -0.01
N ASN A 110 1.94 -1.92 -1.28
CA ASN A 110 2.34 -0.73 -2.04
C ASN A 110 1.13 0.19 -2.27
N GLN A 111 1.39 1.40 -2.79
CA GLN A 111 0.34 2.37 -3.10
C GLN A 111 -0.60 1.91 -4.24
N ALA A 112 -0.13 0.99 -5.09
CA ALA A 112 -0.91 0.40 -6.17
C ALA A 112 -1.83 -0.76 -5.72
N GLY A 113 -1.84 -1.10 -4.42
CA GLY A 113 -2.68 -2.16 -3.86
C GLY A 113 -2.10 -3.58 -3.95
N ALA A 114 -0.89 -3.75 -4.49
CA ALA A 114 -0.20 -5.05 -4.41
C ALA A 114 0.23 -5.33 -2.97
N SER A 115 0.21 -6.61 -2.59
CA SER A 115 0.61 -7.08 -1.26
C SER A 115 1.73 -8.11 -1.37
N LEU A 116 2.65 -8.04 -0.41
CA LEU A 116 3.62 -9.10 -0.13
C LEU A 116 3.39 -9.57 1.29
N THR A 117 3.52 -10.86 1.50
CA THR A 117 3.52 -11.46 2.83
C THR A 117 4.88 -12.10 3.08
N TRP A 118 5.51 -11.71 4.17
CA TRP A 118 6.66 -12.41 4.71
C TRP A 118 6.17 -13.38 5.79
N ARG A 119 6.56 -14.65 5.69
CA ARG A 119 6.09 -15.70 6.61
C ARG A 119 7.25 -16.57 7.06
N ALA A 120 7.36 -16.79 8.36
CA ALA A 120 8.36 -17.68 8.93
C ALA A 120 7.77 -18.53 10.06
N ASP A 121 8.02 -19.83 10.01
CA ASP A 121 7.90 -20.69 11.19
C ASP A 121 9.12 -20.39 12.09
N LEU A 122 8.87 -20.11 13.38
CA LEU A 122 9.91 -19.64 14.28
C LEU A 122 10.77 -20.82 14.75
N PRO A 123 12.09 -20.80 14.49
CA PRO A 123 12.97 -21.84 14.97
C PRO A 123 13.36 -21.61 16.44
N THR A 124 13.98 -22.60 17.08
CA THR A 124 14.37 -22.54 18.50
C THR A 124 15.25 -21.31 18.81
N GLU A 125 16.08 -20.87 17.88
CA GLU A 125 16.94 -19.69 18.01
C GLU A 125 16.16 -18.39 18.29
N ALA A 126 14.90 -18.31 17.83
CA ALA A 126 14.04 -17.15 18.07
C ALA A 126 13.70 -16.98 19.56
N PHE A 127 13.77 -18.06 20.34
CA PHE A 127 13.49 -18.08 21.78
C PHE A 127 14.74 -17.86 22.64
N GLU A 128 15.94 -17.88 22.04
CA GLU A 128 17.22 -17.75 22.73
C GLU A 128 17.85 -16.37 22.55
N ALA A 129 18.83 -16.24 21.65
CA ALA A 129 19.61 -15.01 21.41
C ALA A 129 19.02 -14.13 20.30
N GLY A 130 17.90 -14.56 19.72
CA GLY A 130 17.26 -13.92 18.57
C GLY A 130 17.71 -14.53 17.25
N TRP A 131 16.73 -14.93 16.45
CA TRP A 131 16.95 -15.55 15.14
C TRP A 131 17.13 -14.47 14.07
N GLU A 132 18.17 -14.59 13.24
CA GLU A 132 18.35 -13.73 12.08
C GLU A 132 17.64 -14.32 10.86
N ALA A 133 16.51 -13.72 10.53
CA ALA A 133 15.60 -14.18 9.51
C ALA A 133 15.83 -13.42 8.18
N PRO A 134 15.99 -14.12 7.05
CA PRO A 134 16.15 -13.47 5.75
C PRO A 134 14.83 -12.83 5.29
N LEU A 135 14.87 -11.54 4.95
CA LEU A 135 13.66 -10.84 4.48
C LEU A 135 13.29 -11.25 3.06
N ALA A 136 14.24 -11.22 2.12
CA ALA A 136 13.95 -11.50 0.72
C ALA A 136 13.44 -12.93 0.47
N ASP A 137 14.06 -13.91 1.13
CA ASP A 137 13.84 -15.33 0.84
C ASP A 137 12.47 -15.85 1.27
N LEU A 138 11.83 -15.16 2.22
CA LEU A 138 10.56 -15.55 2.81
C LEU A 138 9.41 -14.63 2.38
N LEU A 139 9.69 -13.62 1.55
CA LEU A 139 8.67 -12.79 0.92
C LEU A 139 8.00 -13.57 -0.19
N THR A 140 6.68 -13.68 -0.09
CA THR A 140 5.83 -14.21 -1.15
C THR A 140 4.92 -13.10 -1.66
N ILE A 141 4.73 -13.04 -2.98
CA ILE A 141 3.65 -12.24 -3.55
C ILE A 141 2.35 -12.98 -3.24
N ASP A 142 1.40 -12.30 -2.60
CA ASP A 142 0.07 -12.86 -2.40
C ASP A 142 -0.63 -12.92 -3.77
N GLN A 143 -0.40 -13.99 -4.52
CA GLN A 143 -1.20 -14.35 -5.69
C GLN A 143 -2.32 -15.27 -5.24
N THR A 144 -3.30 -14.74 -4.52
CA THR A 144 -4.47 -15.52 -4.13
C THR A 144 -5.65 -15.10 -5.01
N ALA A 145 -6.08 -16.05 -5.83
CA ALA A 145 -7.40 -16.04 -6.44
C ALA A 145 -8.46 -15.97 -5.32
N ASP A 146 -9.36 -14.99 -5.47
CA ASP A 146 -10.76 -15.05 -5.03
C ASP A 146 -11.06 -15.28 -3.53
N ASP A 147 -10.53 -14.43 -2.65
CA ASP A 147 -11.12 -14.14 -1.32
C ASP A 147 -11.21 -12.60 -1.17
N PRO A 148 -12.36 -12.01 -0.75
CA PRO A 148 -12.56 -10.58 -0.84
C PRO A 148 -11.72 -9.89 0.24
N ALA A 149 -10.72 -9.12 -0.21
CA ALA A 149 -9.87 -8.26 0.62
C ALA A 149 -10.67 -7.48 1.68
N PRO A 150 -10.07 -7.07 2.82
CA PRO A 150 -10.60 -5.93 3.55
C PRO A 150 -10.66 -4.78 2.54
N GLN A 151 -11.88 -4.37 2.20
CA GLN A 151 -12.17 -3.58 1.02
C GLN A 151 -11.26 -2.35 1.02
N SER A 152 -10.29 -2.31 0.11
CA SER A 152 -9.65 -1.06 -0.26
C SER A 152 -10.79 -0.08 -0.50
N PRO A 153 -10.70 1.16 0.02
CA PRO A 153 -11.78 2.12 -0.14
C PRO A 153 -12.20 2.11 -1.60
N THR A 154 -13.47 1.81 -1.87
CA THR A 154 -13.94 1.69 -3.25
C THR A 154 -13.90 3.07 -3.84
N VAL A 155 -12.86 3.35 -4.64
CA VAL A 155 -12.69 4.63 -5.33
C VAL A 155 -13.36 4.52 -6.69
N THR A 156 -14.43 5.27 -6.89
CA THR A 156 -15.17 5.31 -8.16
C THR A 156 -15.23 6.74 -8.67
N VAL A 157 -15.08 6.92 -9.98
CA VAL A 157 -15.35 8.19 -10.65
C VAL A 157 -16.66 8.06 -11.39
N VAL A 158 -17.65 8.88 -11.01
CA VAL A 158 -18.98 8.90 -11.62
C VAL A 158 -19.09 10.14 -12.50
N HIS A 159 -19.59 9.97 -13.72
CA HIS A 159 -19.83 11.08 -14.64
C HIS A 159 -21.27 11.57 -14.49
N HIS A 160 -21.45 12.86 -14.21
CA HIS A 160 -22.76 13.53 -14.16
C HIS A 160 -22.87 14.50 -15.34
N PRO A 161 -23.26 14.01 -16.54
CA PRO A 161 -23.21 14.81 -17.77
C PRO A 161 -24.19 15.98 -17.77
N ASP A 162 -25.36 15.82 -17.15
CA ASP A 162 -26.41 16.85 -17.10
C ASP A 162 -26.00 18.05 -16.22
N ASP A 163 -25.11 17.82 -15.25
CA ASP A 163 -24.61 18.83 -14.31
C ASP A 163 -23.16 19.26 -14.59
N GLU A 164 -22.54 18.69 -15.63
CA GLU A 164 -21.19 18.99 -16.10
C GLU A 164 -20.06 18.79 -15.06
N TYR A 165 -20.10 17.70 -14.29
CA TYR A 165 -18.99 17.33 -13.40
C TYR A 165 -18.73 15.82 -13.33
N TYR A 166 -17.53 15.48 -12.88
CA TYR A 166 -17.18 14.14 -12.43
C TYR A 166 -17.08 14.14 -10.91
N GLU A 167 -17.69 13.14 -10.29
CA GLU A 167 -17.68 12.93 -8.86
C GLU A 167 -16.72 11.82 -8.49
N LEU A 168 -15.87 12.07 -7.51
CA LEU A 168 -15.07 11.04 -6.87
C LEU A 168 -15.82 10.51 -5.66
N LEU A 169 -16.13 9.23 -5.65
CA LEU A 169 -16.68 8.52 -4.51
C LEU A 169 -15.59 7.67 -3.85
N VAL A 170 -15.53 7.73 -2.52
CA VAL A 170 -14.74 6.81 -1.68
C VAL A 170 -15.73 6.09 -0.76
N ASP A 171 -15.88 4.79 -0.95
CA ASP A 171 -16.88 3.98 -0.22
C ASP A 171 -18.30 4.54 -0.36
N GLY A 172 -18.63 5.04 -1.56
CA GLY A 172 -19.91 5.66 -1.87
C GLY A 172 -20.13 7.04 -1.25
N GLN A 173 -19.11 7.64 -0.61
CA GLN A 173 -19.16 9.01 -0.10
C GLN A 173 -18.41 9.96 -1.02
N GLN A 174 -19.00 11.14 -1.27
CA GLN A 174 -18.37 12.17 -2.09
C GLN A 174 -17.05 12.64 -1.46
N ALA A 175 -15.96 12.41 -2.19
CA ALA A 175 -14.59 12.75 -1.80
C ALA A 175 -14.00 13.88 -2.65
N GLY A 176 -14.59 14.18 -3.80
CA GLY A 176 -14.11 15.25 -4.67
C GLY A 176 -14.93 15.44 -5.94
N LEU A 177 -14.65 16.52 -6.65
CA LEU A 177 -15.34 16.92 -7.87
C LEU A 177 -14.35 17.48 -8.90
N LEU A 178 -14.56 17.17 -10.17
CA LEU A 178 -13.94 17.83 -11.31
C LEU A 178 -15.05 18.46 -12.15
N VAL A 179 -15.10 19.78 -12.18
CA VAL A 179 -16.12 20.56 -12.88
C VAL A 179 -15.61 20.96 -14.25
N TYR A 180 -16.47 20.80 -15.26
CA TYR A 180 -16.21 21.22 -16.62
C TYR A 180 -17.41 21.96 -17.20
N HIS A 181 -17.25 22.52 -18.40
CA HIS A 181 -18.34 23.06 -19.22
C HIS A 181 -18.18 22.65 -20.68
N VAL A 182 -19.29 22.34 -21.35
CA VAL A 182 -19.29 21.99 -22.78
C VAL A 182 -19.76 23.18 -23.61
N ILE A 183 -18.96 23.54 -24.61
CA ILE A 183 -19.29 24.59 -25.58
C ILE A 183 -19.14 23.98 -26.98
N GLY A 184 -20.26 23.58 -27.57
CA GLY A 184 -20.27 22.86 -28.84
C GLY A 184 -19.57 21.50 -28.72
N SER A 185 -18.49 21.30 -29.47
CA SER A 185 -17.65 20.08 -29.42
C SER A 185 -16.46 20.19 -28.45
N ASN A 186 -16.34 21.31 -27.73
CA ASN A 186 -15.18 21.62 -26.90
C ASN A 186 -15.57 21.51 -25.42
N LEU A 187 -14.64 21.03 -24.60
CA LEU A 187 -14.80 20.92 -23.16
C LEU A 187 -13.79 21.80 -22.43
N SER A 188 -14.24 22.57 -21.45
CA SER A 188 -13.40 23.43 -20.61
C SER A 188 -13.39 22.94 -19.16
N ILE A 189 -12.24 22.50 -18.65
CA ILE A 189 -12.09 22.10 -17.24
C ILE A 189 -11.77 23.34 -16.40
N THR A 190 -12.59 23.61 -15.39
CA THR A 190 -12.51 24.86 -14.61
C THR A 190 -11.99 24.64 -13.21
N HIS A 191 -12.43 23.58 -12.53
CA HIS A 191 -12.11 23.37 -11.12
C HIS A 191 -11.98 21.89 -10.77
N THR A 192 -11.05 21.60 -9.85
CA THR A 192 -10.94 20.28 -9.23
C THR A 192 -10.75 20.48 -7.74
N VAL A 193 -11.62 19.85 -6.94
CA VAL A 193 -11.60 19.93 -5.48
C VAL A 193 -11.61 18.53 -4.90
N ILE A 194 -10.75 18.31 -3.92
CA ILE A 194 -10.80 17.15 -3.04
C ILE A 194 -11.19 17.64 -1.65
N GLU A 195 -12.17 16.97 -1.07
CA GLU A 195 -12.70 17.28 0.25
C GLU A 195 -11.55 17.18 1.29
N PRO A 196 -11.42 18.13 2.24
CA PRO A 196 -10.23 18.24 3.09
C PRO A 196 -9.83 16.95 3.81
N THR A 197 -10.82 16.17 4.26
CA THR A 197 -10.66 14.89 4.95
C THR A 197 -10.03 13.80 4.09
N TYR A 198 -10.09 13.93 2.77
CA TYR A 198 -9.61 12.97 1.78
C TYR A 198 -8.31 13.41 1.09
N ARG A 199 -7.76 14.60 1.40
CA ARG A 199 -6.52 15.11 0.81
C ARG A 199 -5.29 14.29 1.24
N GLY A 200 -4.23 14.36 0.43
CA GLY A 200 -2.96 13.67 0.71
C GLY A 200 -2.96 12.17 0.41
N ARG A 201 -4.05 11.64 -0.17
CA ARG A 201 -4.25 10.20 -0.43
C ARG A 201 -4.14 9.82 -1.92
N GLY A 202 -3.56 10.68 -2.76
CA GLY A 202 -3.46 10.45 -4.22
C GLY A 202 -4.79 10.55 -4.99
N LEU A 203 -5.91 10.82 -4.31
CA LEU A 203 -7.26 10.80 -4.88
C LEU A 203 -7.52 11.83 -5.98
N SER A 204 -6.79 12.94 -6.01
CA SER A 204 -6.82 13.90 -7.12
C SER A 204 -6.36 13.27 -8.43
N SER A 205 -5.35 12.40 -8.39
CA SER A 205 -4.83 11.73 -9.58
C SER A 205 -5.83 10.71 -10.11
N ALA A 206 -6.52 9.98 -9.23
CA ALA A 206 -7.56 9.04 -9.61
C ALA A 206 -8.75 9.74 -10.29
N LEU A 207 -9.23 10.84 -9.69
CA LEU A 207 -10.31 11.65 -10.27
C LEU A 207 -9.93 12.25 -11.63
N ILE A 208 -8.76 12.90 -11.72
CA ILE A 208 -8.34 13.58 -12.95
C ILE A 208 -8.07 12.55 -14.06
N GLY A 209 -7.36 11.46 -13.76
CA GLY A 209 -7.08 10.41 -14.74
C GLY A 209 -8.36 9.80 -15.30
N GLY A 210 -9.28 9.36 -14.42
CA GLY A 210 -10.55 8.78 -14.84
C GLY A 210 -11.40 9.72 -15.68
N ALA A 211 -11.46 11.01 -15.31
CA ALA A 211 -12.17 12.01 -16.11
C ALA A 211 -11.50 12.25 -17.47
N LEU A 212 -10.17 12.38 -17.53
CA LEU A 212 -9.47 12.65 -18.78
C LEU A 212 -9.52 11.47 -19.75
N ASP A 213 -9.46 10.24 -19.26
CA ASP A 213 -9.63 9.03 -20.08
C ASP A 213 -11.02 8.99 -20.74
N ASP A 214 -12.06 9.33 -19.99
CA ASP A 214 -13.42 9.41 -20.52
C ASP A 214 -13.57 10.56 -21.53
N ILE A 215 -13.09 11.75 -21.18
CA ILE A 215 -13.14 12.97 -22.02
C ILE A 215 -12.43 12.75 -23.36
N ARG A 216 -11.26 12.09 -23.36
CA ARG A 216 -10.46 11.84 -24.57
C ARG A 216 -11.24 11.15 -25.68
N THR A 217 -12.22 10.32 -25.32
CA THR A 217 -13.01 9.57 -26.31
C THR A 217 -14.21 10.37 -26.85
N LYS A 218 -14.60 11.46 -26.18
CA LYS A 218 -15.89 12.15 -26.40
C LYS A 218 -15.78 13.54 -27.00
N TYR A 219 -14.67 14.24 -26.79
CA TYR A 219 -14.54 15.65 -27.16
C TYR A 219 -13.38 15.91 -28.11
N ALA A 220 -13.58 16.84 -29.05
CA ALA A 220 -12.59 17.16 -30.07
C ALA A 220 -11.46 18.07 -29.55
N THR A 221 -11.73 18.84 -28.50
CA THR A 221 -10.77 19.79 -27.93
C THR A 221 -11.06 19.97 -26.44
N VAL A 222 -10.02 19.82 -25.61
CA VAL A 222 -10.08 20.05 -24.17
C VAL A 222 -9.24 21.27 -23.81
N MET A 223 -9.88 22.28 -23.23
CA MET A 223 -9.22 23.44 -22.65
C MET A 223 -9.13 23.26 -21.15
N ASN A 224 -7.95 23.48 -20.57
CA ASN A 224 -7.77 23.40 -19.13
C ASN A 224 -7.46 24.77 -18.52
N TYR A 225 -8.33 25.21 -17.60
CA TYR A 225 -8.12 26.40 -16.76
C TYR A 225 -7.77 26.03 -15.32
N CYS A 226 -7.84 24.74 -14.96
CA CYS A 226 -7.57 24.26 -13.62
C CYS A 226 -6.05 24.03 -13.42
N PRO A 227 -5.41 24.72 -12.46
CA PRO A 227 -3.98 24.52 -12.18
C PRO A 227 -3.66 23.15 -11.59
N VAL A 228 -4.64 22.49 -10.94
CA VAL A 228 -4.48 21.12 -10.41
C VAL A 228 -4.32 20.12 -11.55
N VAL A 229 -5.16 20.24 -12.58
CA VAL A 229 -5.08 19.42 -13.80
C VAL A 229 -3.79 19.70 -14.57
N SER A 230 -3.33 20.96 -14.63
CA SER A 230 -2.02 21.26 -15.25
C SER A 230 -0.88 20.51 -14.56
N ARG A 231 -0.82 20.57 -13.22
CA ARG A 231 0.18 19.83 -12.44
C ARG A 231 0.09 18.32 -12.61
N PHE A 232 -1.13 17.79 -12.76
CA PHE A 232 -1.33 16.38 -13.02
C PHE A 232 -0.76 15.97 -14.39
N VAL A 233 -1.06 16.74 -15.44
CA VAL A 233 -0.57 16.46 -16.81
C VAL A 233 0.96 16.63 -16.91
N ASP A 234 1.55 17.59 -16.18
CA ASP A 234 3.02 17.72 -16.09
C ASP A 234 3.68 16.44 -15.56
N GLN A 235 3.00 15.72 -14.67
CA GLN A 235 3.45 14.44 -14.09
C GLN A 235 3.04 13.24 -14.95
N HIS A 236 2.03 13.40 -15.82
CA HIS A 236 1.46 12.35 -16.67
C HIS A 236 1.46 12.82 -18.13
N PRO A 237 2.63 12.86 -18.78
CA PRO A 237 2.79 13.42 -20.13
C PRO A 237 1.97 12.69 -21.19
N ALA A 238 1.49 11.47 -20.90
CA ALA A 238 0.54 10.74 -21.73
C ALA A 238 -0.79 11.49 -21.97
N TYR A 239 -1.13 12.51 -21.18
CA TYR A 239 -2.30 13.38 -21.37
C TYR A 239 -1.95 14.73 -22.01
N GLY A 240 -0.69 14.97 -22.34
CA GLY A 240 -0.24 16.26 -22.89
C GLY A 240 -0.83 16.58 -24.26
N ASP A 241 -1.20 15.56 -25.05
CA ASP A 241 -1.85 15.69 -26.35
C ASP A 241 -3.34 16.08 -26.24
N LEU A 242 -3.97 15.74 -25.10
CA LEU A 242 -5.39 15.97 -24.88
C LEU A 242 -5.71 17.44 -24.63
N LEU A 243 -4.80 18.16 -23.97
CA LEU A 243 -4.99 19.56 -23.63
C LEU A 243 -4.53 20.47 -24.77
N SER A 244 -5.47 21.18 -25.38
CA SER A 244 -5.12 22.33 -26.21
C SER A 244 -4.68 23.47 -25.30
N GLY A 245 -3.41 23.87 -25.40
CA GLY A 245 -2.88 25.01 -24.65
C GLY A 245 -3.73 26.27 -24.86
N PRO A 246 -3.68 27.25 -23.94
CA PRO A 246 -4.49 28.45 -24.06
C PRO A 246 -4.19 29.12 -25.39
N ARG A 247 -5.21 29.23 -26.25
CA ARG A 247 -5.10 30.01 -27.49
C ARG A 247 -4.92 31.46 -27.08
N ARG A 248 -3.68 31.96 -27.08
CA ARG A 248 -3.41 33.39 -26.96
C ARG A 248 -4.03 34.06 -28.19
N VAL A 249 -5.15 34.72 -27.98
CA VAL A 249 -5.71 35.70 -28.91
C VAL A 249 -5.02 37.03 -28.65
#